data_AF-A0A452Z0S2-F1
#
_entry.id   AF-A0A452Z0S2-F1
#
_cell.length_a   1.000
_cell.length_b   1.000
_cell.length_c   1.000
_cell.angle_alpha   90.00
_cell.angle_beta   90.00
_cell.angle_gamma   90.00
#
_symmetry.space_group_name_H-M   'P 1'
#
loop_
_entity.id
_entity.type
_entity.pdbx_description
1 polymer ?
#
loop_
_entity_poly.entity_id
_entity_poly.type
_entity_poly.pdbx_seq_one_letter_code
_entity_poly.pdbx_strand_id
1 'polypeptide(L)'
;MPGQTGTSSGWFPTTYSPRVYVKSAFFPHSPSASLKWKARSKAVLTELKSFNADLMCIQELDEYETFYRKNMESTGYSSIYVQRSGDKRDGCGIFYKPKSVELLQKEVIHYNDLVWKHVILMIM
;
A
#
# COMPACT_ATOMS: atom_id res chain seq x y z
N MET A 1 30.61 15.95 -25.79
CA MET A 1 29.15 16.22 -25.67
C MET A 1 28.54 16.20 -27.06
N PRO A 2 27.25 15.85 -27.27
CA PRO A 2 26.21 15.55 -26.28
C PRO A 2 25.51 14.19 -26.52
N GLY A 3 24.72 13.79 -25.52
CA GLY A 3 23.84 12.62 -25.59
C GLY A 3 23.13 12.42 -24.25
N GLN A 4 22.49 13.47 -23.72
CA GLN A 4 21.56 13.31 -22.60
C GLN A 4 20.30 12.64 -23.14
N THR A 5 20.15 11.34 -22.94
CA THR A 5 18.85 10.67 -23.05
C THR A 5 18.12 10.89 -21.74
N GLY A 6 17.39 12.02 -21.66
CA GLY A 6 16.41 12.23 -20.61
C GLY A 6 15.29 11.21 -20.78
N THR A 7 15.30 10.15 -19.96
CA THR A 7 14.11 9.34 -19.76
C THR A 7 13.15 10.19 -18.95
N SER A 8 12.09 10.69 -19.57
CA SER A 8 10.95 11.24 -18.84
C SER A 8 10.28 10.09 -18.08
N SER A 9 10.79 9.78 -16.89
CA SER A 9 10.15 8.86 -15.95
C SER A 9 8.89 9.54 -15.42
N GLY A 10 7.77 9.31 -16.10
CA GLY A 10 6.47 9.77 -15.63
C GLY A 10 6.23 9.27 -14.22
N TRP A 11 6.04 10.19 -13.28
CA TRP A 11 5.83 9.90 -11.86
C TRP A 11 4.37 9.46 -11.68
N PHE A 12 4.08 8.19 -11.97
CA PHE A 12 2.75 7.61 -11.80
C PHE A 12 2.74 6.71 -10.57
N PRO A 13 1.95 7.03 -9.51
CA PRO A 13 1.80 6.15 -8.36
C PRO A 13 1.15 4.82 -8.77
N THR A 14 1.68 3.70 -8.28
CA THR A 14 1.03 2.39 -8.47
C THR A 14 0.12 2.10 -7.29
N THR A 15 -1.16 1.83 -7.55
CA THR A 15 -2.14 1.44 -6.53
C THR A 15 -2.38 -0.06 -6.57
N TYR A 16 -2.30 -0.74 -5.43
CA TYR A 16 -2.51 -2.19 -5.33
C TYR A 16 -3.40 -2.54 -4.11
N SER A 17 -4.28 -3.52 -4.26
CA SER A 17 -5.19 -3.96 -3.18
C SER A 17 -5.04 -5.48 -2.97
N PRO A 18 -4.14 -5.92 -2.06
CA PRO A 18 -4.08 -7.31 -1.65
C PRO A 18 -5.33 -7.60 -0.82
N ARG A 19 -6.30 -8.32 -1.37
CA ARG A 19 -7.51 -8.68 -0.61
C ARG A 19 -7.16 -9.57 0.56
N VAL A 20 -7.05 -9.02 1.75
CA VAL A 20 -6.46 -9.71 2.90
C VAL A 20 -7.49 -10.52 3.66
N TYR A 21 -8.74 -10.05 3.72
CA TYR A 21 -9.85 -10.80 4.29
C TYR A 21 -10.52 -11.67 3.22
N VAL A 22 -10.32 -12.97 3.31
CA VAL A 22 -10.93 -13.93 2.38
C VAL A 22 -11.80 -14.92 3.15
N LYS A 23 -13.12 -14.79 3.00
CA LYS A 23 -14.06 -15.86 3.40
C LYS A 23 -14.20 -16.82 2.23
N SER A 24 -14.05 -18.12 2.48
CA SER A 24 -14.21 -19.18 1.46
C SER A 24 -15.54 -19.10 0.72
N ALA A 25 -16.60 -18.67 1.41
CA ALA A 25 -17.92 -18.45 0.83
C ALA A 25 -17.95 -17.46 -0.34
N PHE A 26 -17.03 -16.49 -0.39
CA PHE A 26 -16.93 -15.53 -1.50
C PHE A 26 -16.06 -16.04 -2.67
N PHE A 27 -15.34 -17.15 -2.49
CA PHE A 27 -14.43 -17.70 -3.50
C PHE A 27 -14.64 -19.23 -3.66
N PRO A 28 -15.83 -19.67 -4.08
CA PRO A 28 -16.19 -21.09 -4.13
C PRO A 28 -15.35 -21.88 -5.14
N HIS A 29 -14.81 -21.22 -6.17
CA HIS A 29 -13.98 -21.82 -7.22
C HIS A 29 -12.48 -21.83 -6.88
N SER A 30 -12.08 -21.27 -5.74
CA SER A 30 -10.68 -21.24 -5.33
C SER A 30 -10.36 -22.36 -4.35
N PRO A 31 -9.27 -23.13 -4.55
CA PRO A 31 -8.82 -24.11 -3.57
C PRO A 31 -8.62 -23.46 -2.20
N SER A 32 -9.17 -24.07 -1.14
CA SER A 32 -9.11 -23.53 0.22
C SER A 32 -7.68 -23.29 0.72
N ALA A 33 -6.72 -24.11 0.26
CA ALA A 33 -5.30 -23.93 0.55
C ALA A 33 -4.75 -22.61 0.00
N SER A 34 -5.18 -22.20 -1.19
CA SER A 34 -4.76 -20.95 -1.85
C SER A 34 -5.36 -19.72 -1.18
N LEU A 35 -6.47 -19.85 -0.45
CA LEU A 35 -7.10 -18.75 0.27
C LEU A 35 -6.40 -18.42 1.60
N LYS A 36 -5.60 -19.34 2.12
CA LYS A 36 -4.86 -19.13 3.38
C LYS A 36 -3.84 -18.01 3.22
N TRP A 37 -3.79 -17.11 4.20
CA TRP A 37 -2.84 -15.98 4.21
C TRP A 37 -1.40 -16.42 3.96
N LYS A 38 -0.94 -17.51 4.59
CA LYS A 38 0.42 -18.07 4.40
C LYS A 38 0.77 -18.40 2.94
N ALA A 39 -0.22 -18.77 2.12
CA ALA A 39 -0.02 -19.01 0.70
C ALA A 39 -0.05 -17.70 -0.10
N ARG A 40 -1.05 -16.84 0.16
CA ARG A 40 -1.25 -15.58 -0.56
C ARG A 40 -0.18 -14.55 -0.31
N SER A 41 0.32 -14.46 0.92
CA SER A 41 1.31 -13.46 1.32
C SER A 41 2.58 -13.52 0.48
N LYS A 42 3.03 -14.74 0.13
CA LYS A 42 4.19 -14.94 -0.76
C LYS A 42 3.95 -14.39 -2.16
N ALA A 43 2.77 -14.65 -2.74
CA ALA A 43 2.40 -14.16 -4.06
C ALA A 43 2.27 -12.63 -4.06
N VAL A 44 1.57 -12.07 -3.06
CA VAL A 44 1.43 -10.63 -2.83
C VAL A 44 2.79 -9.96 -2.74
N LEU A 45 3.71 -10.48 -1.92
CA LEU A 45 5.03 -9.88 -1.78
C LEU A 45 5.85 -9.94 -3.06
N THR A 46 5.73 -11.04 -3.82
CA THR A 46 6.40 -11.17 -5.11
C THR A 46 5.91 -10.11 -6.09
N GLU A 47 4.59 -9.90 -6.15
CA GLU A 47 3.97 -8.90 -7.00
C GLU A 47 4.37 -7.48 -6.59
N LEU A 48 4.31 -7.16 -5.29
CA LEU A 48 4.75 -5.87 -4.75
C LEU A 48 6.19 -5.52 -5.12
N LYS A 49 7.10 -6.51 -5.01
CA LYS A 49 8.51 -6.33 -5.40
C LYS A 49 8.68 -6.19 -6.91
N SER A 50 7.86 -6.89 -7.70
CA SER A 50 7.95 -6.87 -9.16
C SER A 50 7.60 -5.50 -9.76
N PHE A 51 6.75 -4.71 -9.09
CA PHE A 51 6.43 -3.37 -9.56
C PHE A 51 7.65 -2.46 -9.60
N ASN A 52 8.60 -2.63 -8.67
CA ASN A 52 9.77 -1.76 -8.51
C ASN A 52 9.42 -0.25 -8.53
N ALA A 53 8.18 0.10 -8.16
CA ALA A 53 7.69 1.47 -8.24
C ALA A 53 8.33 2.33 -7.16
N ASP A 54 8.57 3.61 -7.44
CA ASP A 54 9.18 4.51 -6.46
C ASP A 54 8.21 4.93 -5.35
N LEU A 55 6.90 4.85 -5.63
CA LEU A 55 5.79 5.12 -4.71
C LEU A 55 4.65 4.12 -4.98
N MET A 56 4.17 3.48 -3.92
CA MET A 56 3.06 2.53 -3.97
C MET A 56 2.04 2.83 -2.88
N CYS A 57 0.76 2.83 -3.25
CA CYS A 57 -0.36 2.96 -2.32
C CYS A 57 -1.06 1.61 -2.20
N ILE A 58 -1.12 1.06 -0.99
CA ILE A 58 -1.64 -0.29 -0.73
C ILE A 58 -2.81 -0.23 0.25
N GLN A 59 -3.91 -0.90 -0.09
CA GLN A 59 -5.12 -1.01 0.74
C GLN A 59 -5.26 -2.41 1.36
N GLU A 60 -6.15 -2.57 2.34
CA GLU A 60 -6.44 -3.83 3.03
C GLU A 60 -5.21 -4.46 3.74
N LEU A 61 -4.32 -3.67 4.35
CA LEU A 61 -3.13 -4.18 5.05
C LEU A 61 -3.45 -4.60 6.50
N ASP A 62 -3.49 -5.89 6.85
CA ASP A 62 -3.73 -6.37 8.24
C ASP A 62 -2.46 -6.79 9.01
N GLU A 63 -1.46 -7.36 8.33
CA GLU A 63 -0.19 -7.82 8.90
C GLU A 63 0.93 -6.80 8.61
N TYR A 64 0.66 -5.51 8.82
CA TYR A 64 1.58 -4.44 8.45
C TYR A 64 2.94 -4.57 9.16
N GLU A 65 2.94 -4.62 10.49
CA GLU A 65 4.14 -4.61 11.32
C GLU A 65 5.01 -5.87 11.16
N THR A 66 4.35 -7.02 11.02
CA THR A 66 4.95 -8.36 11.02
C THR A 66 5.39 -8.79 9.63
N PHE A 67 4.64 -8.39 8.59
CA PHE A 67 4.85 -8.84 7.22
C PHE A 67 5.24 -7.69 6.29
N TYR A 68 4.36 -6.72 6.04
CA TYR A 68 4.57 -5.74 4.98
C TYR A 68 5.77 -4.82 5.26
N ARG A 69 5.83 -4.21 6.45
CA ARG A 69 6.90 -3.29 6.82
C ARG A 69 8.27 -3.98 6.71
N LYS A 70 8.46 -5.10 7.41
CA LYS A 70 9.74 -5.84 7.43
C LYS A 70 10.20 -6.25 6.03
N ASN A 71 9.29 -6.79 5.22
CA ASN A 71 9.67 -7.29 3.90
C ASN A 71 9.96 -6.16 2.91
N MET A 72 9.24 -5.04 2.97
CA MET A 72 9.45 -3.90 2.08
C MET A 72 10.66 -3.06 2.49
N GLU A 73 10.90 -2.89 3.80
CA GLU A 73 12.12 -2.25 4.34
C GLU A 73 13.39 -2.99 3.89
N SER A 74 13.36 -4.33 3.89
CA SER A 74 14.48 -5.14 3.38
C SER A 74 14.82 -4.89 1.90
N THR A 75 13.88 -4.28 1.15
CA THR A 75 14.05 -3.92 -0.26
C THR A 75 14.31 -2.43 -0.48
N GLY A 76 14.54 -1.66 0.59
CA GLY A 76 14.90 -0.24 0.52
C GLY A 76 13.70 0.72 0.49
N TYR A 77 12.50 0.26 0.83
CA TYR A 77 11.32 1.10 0.96
C TYR A 77 11.15 1.58 2.41
N SER A 78 10.79 2.84 2.57
CA SER A 78 10.14 3.35 3.78
C SER A 78 8.62 3.26 3.62
N SER A 79 7.87 3.26 4.72
CA SER A 79 6.42 3.19 4.65
C SER A 79 5.68 3.96 5.74
N ILE A 80 4.48 4.42 5.38
CA ILE A 80 3.49 4.99 6.28
C ILE A 80 2.30 4.04 6.32
N TYR A 81 1.75 3.81 7.50
CA TYR A 81 0.53 3.03 7.69
C TYR A 81 -0.50 3.80 8.50
N VAL A 82 -1.76 3.57 8.15
CA VAL A 82 -2.94 4.04 8.88
C VAL A 82 -3.90 2.86 8.96
N GLN A 83 -4.13 2.39 10.20
CA GLN A 83 -5.15 1.38 10.46
C GLN A 83 -6.54 1.99 10.27
N ARG A 84 -7.46 1.23 9.68
CA ARG A 84 -8.86 1.63 9.58
C ARG A 84 -9.46 1.75 10.98
N SER A 85 -10.24 2.80 11.22
CA SER A 85 -10.94 3.01 12.48
C SER A 85 -11.89 1.85 12.82
N GLY A 86 -12.12 1.63 14.13
CA GLY A 86 -12.92 0.53 14.66
C GLY A 86 -12.09 -0.75 14.89
N ASP A 87 -12.75 -1.85 15.28
CA ASP A 87 -12.10 -3.13 15.60
C ASP A 87 -11.59 -3.90 14.36
N LYS A 88 -11.34 -3.19 13.26
CA LYS A 88 -10.84 -3.76 12.01
C LYS A 88 -9.32 -3.73 12.02
N ARG A 89 -8.69 -4.86 11.74
CA ARG A 89 -7.22 -4.97 11.77
C ARG A 89 -6.56 -4.50 10.47
N ASP A 90 -7.31 -4.33 9.38
CA ASP A 90 -6.78 -3.78 8.13
C ASP A 90 -6.65 -2.26 8.15
N GLY A 91 -5.79 -1.76 7.27
CA GLY A 91 -5.64 -0.36 6.98
C GLY A 91 -5.14 -0.10 5.56
N CYS A 92 -4.60 1.08 5.35
CA CYS A 92 -3.90 1.43 4.12
C CYS A 92 -2.48 1.92 4.44
N GLY A 93 -1.59 1.83 3.46
CA GLY A 93 -0.22 2.27 3.61
C GLY A 93 0.37 2.78 2.31
N ILE A 94 1.34 3.67 2.47
CA ILE A 94 2.13 4.25 1.38
C ILE A 94 3.56 3.75 1.55
N PHE A 95 4.10 3.11 0.52
CA PHE A 95 5.48 2.60 0.48
C PHE A 95 6.24 3.42 -0.54
N TYR A 96 7.43 3.89 -0.18
CA TYR A 96 8.21 4.75 -1.05
C TYR A 96 9.71 4.54 -0.90
N LYS A 97 10.47 4.79 -1.98
CA LYS A 97 11.93 4.76 -1.94
C LYS A 97 12.47 6.12 -1.45
N PRO A 98 13.19 6.20 -0.32
CA PRO A 98 13.70 7.47 0.20
C PRO A 98 14.66 8.21 -0.73
N LYS A 99 15.24 7.50 -1.72
CA LYS A 99 16.11 8.11 -2.75
C LYS A 99 15.33 8.87 -3.82
N SER A 100 14.04 8.58 -3.98
CA SER A 100 13.19 9.14 -5.03
C SER A 100 12.20 10.17 -4.51
N VAL A 101 11.78 10.05 -3.24
CA VAL A 101 10.78 10.93 -2.62
C VAL A 101 11.11 11.16 -1.14
N GLU A 102 10.76 12.33 -0.64
CA GLU A 102 10.88 12.71 0.76
C GLU A 102 9.48 12.93 1.36
N LEU A 103 9.25 12.39 2.56
CA LEU A 103 8.01 12.62 3.29
C LEU A 103 8.07 13.98 3.99
N LEU A 104 7.37 14.97 3.43
CA LEU A 104 7.29 16.32 4.02
C LEU A 104 6.20 16.43 5.10
N GLN A 105 5.02 15.87 4.83
CA GLN A 105 3.87 15.95 5.71
C GLN A 105 2.99 14.71 5.60
N LYS A 106 2.36 14.32 6.72
CA LYS A 106 1.35 13.27 6.80
C LYS A 106 0.08 13.85 7.38
N GLU A 107 -1.02 13.72 6.64
CA GLU A 107 -2.37 14.00 7.13
C GLU A 107 -3.20 12.73 7.06
N VAL A 108 -3.98 12.47 8.11
CA VAL A 108 -4.82 11.27 8.22
C VAL A 108 -6.28 11.69 8.26
N ILE A 109 -7.06 11.18 7.31
CA ILE A 109 -8.48 11.49 7.19
C ILE A 109 -9.29 10.30 7.71
N HIS A 110 -9.97 10.51 8.84
CA HIS A 110 -10.97 9.59 9.36
C HIS A 110 -12.36 10.10 8.96
N TYR A 111 -12.96 9.50 7.92
CA TYR A 111 -14.24 9.96 7.36
C TYR A 111 -15.38 10.05 8.39
N ASN A 112 -15.41 9.17 9.38
CA ASN A 112 -16.42 9.21 10.44
C ASN A 112 -16.30 10.44 11.34
N ASP A 113 -15.09 11.01 11.46
CA ASP A 113 -14.81 12.19 12.27
C ASP A 113 -15.06 13.49 11.47
N LEU A 114 -15.09 13.37 10.13
CA LEU A 114 -15.38 14.49 9.21
C LEU A 114 -16.86 14.87 9.16
N VAL A 115 -17.77 14.04 9.69
CA VAL A 115 -19.21 14.34 9.73
C VAL A 115 -19.51 15.61 10.54
N TRP A 116 -18.53 16.11 11.32
CA TRP A 116 -18.63 17.35 12.11
C TRP A 116 -17.70 18.48 11.64
N LYS A 117 -16.86 18.28 10.62
CA LYS A 117 -15.93 19.29 10.11
C LYS A 117 -16.12 19.49 8.61
N HIS A 118 -16.71 20.65 8.29
CA HIS A 118 -16.97 21.16 6.95
C HIS A 118 -15.79 20.96 5.98
N VAL A 119 -16.13 20.56 4.74
CA VAL A 119 -15.47 20.86 3.45
C VAL A 119 -14.01 21.32 3.56
N ILE A 120 -13.05 20.42 3.33
CA ILE A 120 -11.67 20.81 3.03
C ILE A 120 -11.57 20.98 1.51
N LEU A 121 -11.62 22.23 1.06
CA LEU A 121 -11.21 22.65 -0.27
C LEU A 121 -9.71 22.97 -0.22
N MET A 122 -8.84 22.03 -0.60
CA MET A 122 -7.45 22.36 -0.92
C MET A 122 -7.42 22.86 -2.37
N ILE A 123 -7.39 24.18 -2.53
CA ILE A 123 -6.94 24.82 -3.78
C ILE A 123 -5.40 24.82 -3.72
N MET A 124 -4.74 24.22 -4.72
CA MET A 124 -3.38 24.61 -5.10
C MET A 124 -3.46 25.75 -6.11
#